data_AF-A0A1I5LQJ7-F1
#
_entry.id   AF-A0A1I5LQJ7-F1
#
_cell.length_a   1.000
_cell.length_b   1.000
_cell.length_c   1.000
_cell.angle_alpha   90.00
_cell.angle_beta   90.00
_cell.angle_gamma   90.00
#
_symmetry.space_group_name_H-M   'P 1'
#
loop_
_entity.id
_entity.type
_entity.pdbx_description
1 polymer ?
#
loop_
_entity_poly.entity_id
_entity_poly.type
_entity_poly.pdbx_seq_one_letter_code
_entity_poly.pdbx_strand_id
1 'polypeptide(L)'
;MNELPPAVRQLVHANQRQAAIDLLSEYLGDDQKEAEHRIDQYLEDNPPVHLRGAAILRASRLNALIWLVLIILMALLALIFTL
;
A
#
# COMPACT_ATOMS: atom_id res chain seq x y z
N MET A 1 -7.92 5.15 -24.87
CA MET A 1 -7.50 3.97 -24.09
C MET A 1 -5.98 3.93 -24.16
N ASN A 2 -5.29 4.66 -23.27
CA ASN A 2 -3.83 4.59 -23.13
C ASN A 2 -3.52 3.48 -22.13
N GLU A 3 -3.61 2.25 -22.62
CA GLU A 3 -3.42 1.07 -21.79
C GLU A 3 -1.92 0.88 -21.53
N LEU A 4 -1.51 0.84 -20.26
CA LEU A 4 -0.13 0.52 -19.92
C LEU A 4 0.22 -0.90 -20.41
N PRO A 5 1.42 -1.11 -20.99
CA PRO A 5 1.89 -2.44 -21.35
C PRO A 5 1.79 -3.43 -20.16
N PRO A 6 1.50 -4.72 -20.40
CA PRO A 6 1.30 -5.70 -19.33
C PRO A 6 2.52 -5.82 -18.40
N ALA A 7 3.74 -5.70 -18.92
CA ALA A 7 4.97 -5.71 -18.11
C ALA A 7 5.04 -4.49 -17.17
N VAL A 8 4.70 -3.31 -17.66
CA VAL A 8 4.68 -2.06 -16.87
C VAL A 8 3.61 -2.15 -15.78
N ARG A 9 2.42 -2.70 -16.08
CA ARG A 9 1.37 -2.92 -15.07
C ARG A 9 1.84 -3.82 -13.93
N GLN A 10 2.56 -4.91 -14.23
CA GLN A 10 3.09 -5.78 -13.18
C GLN A 10 4.05 -5.04 -12.26
N LEU A 11 4.92 -4.19 -12.81
CA LEU A 11 5.86 -3.38 -12.03
C LEU A 11 5.14 -2.33 -11.18
N VAL A 12 4.11 -1.67 -11.73
CA VAL A 12 3.26 -0.72 -10.99
C VAL A 12 2.55 -1.42 -9.82
N HIS A 13 1.98 -2.61 -10.04
CA HIS A 13 1.33 -3.39 -8.97
C HIS A 13 2.32 -3.93 -7.93
N ALA A 14 3.56 -4.22 -8.32
CA ALA A 14 4.64 -4.61 -7.41
C ALA A 14 5.24 -3.43 -6.61
N ASN A 15 4.65 -2.22 -6.71
CA ASN A 15 5.14 -0.99 -6.10
C ASN A 15 6.54 -0.58 -6.60
N GLN A 16 6.94 -1.05 -7.79
CA GLN A 16 8.19 -0.72 -8.47
C GLN A 16 7.98 0.41 -9.48
N ARG A 17 7.45 1.55 -9.01
CA ARG A 17 7.09 2.71 -9.87
C ARG A 17 8.28 3.17 -10.73
N GLN A 18 9.48 3.25 -10.17
CA GLN A 18 10.66 3.71 -10.90
C GLN A 18 11.04 2.75 -12.05
N ALA A 19 11.07 1.44 -11.78
CA ALA A 19 11.34 0.43 -12.81
C ALA A 19 10.24 0.41 -13.89
N ALA A 20 8.99 0.69 -13.51
CA ALA A 20 7.89 0.84 -14.46
C ALA A 20 8.08 2.06 -15.37
N ILE A 21 8.54 3.20 -14.82
CA ILE A 21 8.85 4.42 -15.58
C ILE A 21 10.02 4.17 -16.52
N ASP A 22 11.10 3.57 -16.04
CA ASP A 22 12.29 3.31 -16.85
C ASP A 22 11.96 2.39 -18.04
N LEU A 23 11.21 1.31 -17.77
CA LEU A 23 10.76 0.38 -18.82
C LEU A 23 9.79 1.05 -19.81
N LEU A 24 8.88 1.90 -19.34
CA LEU A 24 7.94 2.61 -20.20
C LEU A 24 8.63 3.71 -21.01
N SER A 25 9.64 4.38 -20.44
CA SER A 25 10.50 5.35 -21.14
C SER A 25 11.17 4.67 -22.32
N GLU A 26 11.76 3.49 -22.11
CA GLU A 26 12.41 2.73 -23.18
C GLU A 26 11.43 2.34 -24.30
N TYR A 27 10.19 1.98 -23.97
CA TYR A 27 9.13 1.74 -24.97
C TYR A 27 8.69 3.00 -25.72
N LEU A 28 8.80 4.17 -25.10
CA LEU A 28 8.40 5.46 -25.67
C LEU A 28 9.55 6.17 -26.41
N GLY A 29 10.72 5.55 -26.54
CA GLY A 29 11.88 6.15 -27.19
C GLY A 29 12.68 7.07 -26.28
N ASP A 30 12.82 6.69 -25.01
CA ASP A 30 13.53 7.40 -23.95
C ASP A 30 12.83 8.71 -23.49
N ASP A 31 11.51 8.80 -23.69
CA ASP A 31 10.69 9.90 -23.18
C ASP A 31 10.22 9.63 -21.74
N GLN A 32 11.10 9.96 -20.79
CA GLN A 32 10.86 9.74 -19.37
C GLN A 32 9.68 10.56 -18.85
N LYS A 33 9.45 11.78 -19.36
CA LYS A 33 8.37 12.65 -18.88
C LYS A 33 7.00 12.12 -19.29
N GLU A 34 6.88 11.65 -20.52
CA GLU A 34 5.66 11.03 -21.02
C GLU A 34 5.39 9.70 -20.30
N ALA A 35 6.43 8.92 -20.02
CA ALA A 35 6.32 7.69 -19.23
C ALA A 35 5.79 7.95 -17.81
N GLU A 36 6.35 8.95 -17.12
CA GLU A 36 5.88 9.37 -15.80
C GLU A 36 4.42 9.81 -15.83
N HIS A 37 4.06 10.68 -16.79
CA HIS A 37 2.71 11.20 -16.90
C HIS A 37 1.67 10.08 -17.09
N ARG A 38 1.97 9.08 -17.92
CA ARG A 38 1.07 7.94 -18.14
C ARG A 38 0.94 7.03 -16.93
N ILE A 39 2.03 6.80 -16.20
CA ILE A 39 1.98 5.98 -14.98
C ILE A 39 1.20 6.69 -13.88
N ASP A 40 1.38 8.01 -13.74
CA ASP A 40 0.62 8.80 -12.78
C ASP A 40 -0.87 8.83 -13.13
N GLN A 41 -1.21 9.05 -14.40
CA GLN A 41 -2.60 8.98 -14.86
C GLN A 41 -3.21 7.59 -14.60
N TYR A 42 -2.46 6.52 -14.85
CA TYR A 42 -2.92 5.16 -14.59
C TYR A 42 -3.14 4.88 -13.09
N LEU A 43 -2.26 5.38 -12.22
CA LEU A 43 -2.37 5.25 -10.77
C LEU A 43 -3.53 6.09 -10.20
N GLU A 44 -3.84 7.22 -10.81
CA GLU A 44 -4.98 8.06 -10.43
C GLU A 44 -6.31 7.38 -10.80
N ASP A 45 -6.38 6.76 -11.98
CA ASP A 45 -7.54 5.97 -12.42
C ASP A 45 -7.65 4.61 -11.71
N ASN A 46 -6.51 4.00 -11.33
CA ASN A 46 -6.42 2.68 -10.70
C ASN A 46 -5.55 2.77 -9.45
N PRO A 47 -6.08 3.34 -8.35
CA PRO A 47 -5.32 3.50 -7.14
C PRO A 47 -4.84 2.12 -6.65
N PRO A 48 -3.54 1.98 -6.35
CA PRO A 48 -3.03 0.74 -5.80
C PRO A 48 -3.79 0.46 -4.52
N VAL A 49 -4.46 -0.70 -4.48
CA VAL A 49 -5.09 -1.21 -3.26
C VAL A 49 -3.96 -1.63 -2.34
N HIS A 50 -3.32 -0.64 -1.70
CA HIS A 50 -2.40 -0.91 -0.61
C HIS A 50 -3.24 -1.61 0.46
N LEU A 51 -3.06 -2.93 0.58
CA LEU A 51 -3.47 -3.68 1.74
C LEU A 51 -2.85 -2.98 2.94
N ARG A 52 -3.72 -2.26 3.64
CA ARG A 52 -3.47 -1.35 4.74
C ARG A 52 -2.90 -2.08 5.96
N GLY A 53 -1.74 -2.72 5.87
CA GLY A 53 -1.05 -3.27 7.04
C GLY A 53 -0.80 -2.20 8.10
N ALA A 54 -0.43 -0.99 7.67
CA ALA A 54 -0.20 0.16 8.55
C ALA A 54 -1.47 0.99 8.85
N ALA A 55 -2.51 0.92 8.01
CA ALA A 55 -3.73 1.73 8.20
C ALA A 55 -4.83 1.01 9.00
N ILE A 56 -4.72 -0.29 9.27
CA ILE A 56 -5.56 -0.98 10.28
C ILE A 56 -5.23 -0.47 11.69
N LEU A 57 -3.99 -0.05 11.96
CA LEU A 57 -3.60 0.53 13.24
C LEU A 57 -4.19 1.92 13.49
N ARG A 58 -4.54 2.66 12.42
CA ARG A 58 -4.96 4.07 12.53
C ARG A 58 -6.47 4.28 12.44
N ALA A 59 -7.24 3.29 11.97
CA ALA A 59 -8.62 3.51 11.51
C ALA A 59 -9.74 3.14 12.50
N SER A 60 -9.48 2.71 13.74
CA SER A 60 -10.61 2.41 14.65
C SER A 60 -10.26 2.64 16.12
N ARG A 61 -10.83 3.71 16.69
CA ARG A 61 -10.83 3.97 18.16
C ARG A 61 -11.41 2.77 18.93
N LEU A 62 -12.38 2.06 18.33
CA LEU A 62 -12.95 0.83 18.86
C LEU A 62 -11.91 -0.30 18.90
N ASN A 63 -11.09 -0.47 17.86
CA ASN A 63 -10.03 -1.48 17.86
C ASN A 63 -8.99 -1.17 18.96
N ALA A 64 -8.59 0.09 19.11
CA ALA A 64 -7.68 0.48 20.18
C ALA A 64 -8.26 0.22 21.58
N LEU A 65 -9.55 0.49 21.78
CA LEU A 65 -10.27 0.18 23.02
C LEU A 65 -10.30 -1.33 23.32
N ILE A 66 -10.59 -2.17 22.31
CA ILE A 66 -10.60 -3.63 22.46
C ILE A 66 -9.22 -4.13 22.87
N TRP A 67 -8.16 -3.65 22.21
CA TRP A 67 -6.78 -4.00 22.56
C TRP A 67 -6.42 -3.58 23.99
N LEU A 68 -6.80 -2.36 24.40
CA LEU A 68 -6.55 -1.86 25.76
C LEU A 68 -7.29 -2.69 26.81
N VAL A 69 -8.54 -3.07 26.57
CA VAL A 69 -9.32 -3.94 27.46
C VAL A 69 -8.66 -5.31 27.60
N LEU A 70 -8.20 -5.91 26.50
CA LEU A 70 -7.52 -7.22 26.54
C LEU A 70 -6.22 -7.17 27.35
N ILE A 71 -5.44 -6.09 27.22
CA ILE A 71 -4.20 -5.90 28.00
C ILE A 71 -4.51 -5.80 29.50
N ILE A 72 -5.51 -5.00 29.88
CA ILE A 72 -5.93 -4.86 31.29
C ILE A 72 -6.42 -6.20 31.84
N LEU A 73 -7.22 -6.95 31.08
CA LEU A 73 -7.73 -8.25 31.49
C LEU A 73 -6.59 -9.24 31.76
N MET A 74 -5.59 -9.29 30.87
CA MET A 74 -4.41 -10.14 31.05
C MET A 74 -3.57 -9.74 32.26
N ALA A 75 -3.41 -8.43 32.50
CA ALA A 75 -2.69 -7.93 33.68
C ALA A 75 -3.40 -8.29 34.99
N LEU A 76 -4.74 -8.18 35.03
CA LEU A 76 -5.54 -8.58 36.18
C LEU A 76 -5.47 -10.09 36.42
N LEU A 77 -5.59 -10.90 35.37
CA LEU A 77 -5.45 -12.35 35.48
C LEU A 77 -4.06 -12.73 35.99
N ALA A 78 -3.00 -12.13 35.45
CA ALA A 78 -1.64 -12.36 35.93
C ALA A 78 -1.52 -12.01 37.41
N LEU A 79 -2.05 -10.86 37.84
CA LEU A 79 -2.01 -10.43 39.24
C LEU A 79 -2.73 -11.40 40.18
N ILE A 80 -3.90 -11.92 39.77
CA ILE A 80 -4.64 -12.93 40.52
C ILE A 80 -3.87 -14.25 40.60
N PHE A 81 -3.23 -14.68 39.50
CA PHE A 81 -2.45 -15.92 39.47
C PHE A 81 -1.11 -15.82 40.22
N THR A 82 -0.57 -14.62 40.37
CA THR A 82 0.67 -14.39 41.12
C THR A 82 0.45 -14.17 42.63
N LEU A 83 -0.79 -14.04 43.07
CA LEU A 83 -1.18 -13.88 44.48
C LEU A 83 -1.51 -15.23 45.12
#